data_AF-A0A2S5ZUT5-F1
#
_entry.id   AF-A0A2S5ZUT5-F1
#
_cell.length_a   1.000
_cell.length_b   1.000
_cell.length_c   1.000
_cell.angle_alpha   90.00
_cell.angle_beta   90.00
_cell.angle_gamma   90.00
#
_symmetry.space_group_name_H-M   'P 1'
#
loop_
_entity.id
_entity.type
_entity.pdbx_description
1 polymer ?
#
loop_
_entity_poly.entity_id
_entity_poly.type
_entity_poly.pdbx_seq_one_letter_code
_entity_poly.pdbx_strand_id
1 'polypeptide(L)' 'ETERRAAFTTWLHTYNHHRGHTALGGHPPASRVPNLSGQYT' A
#
# COMPACT_ATOMS: atom_id res chain seq x y z
N GLU A 1 5.69 18.31 12.83
CA GLU A 1 4.54 17.37 12.86
C GLU A 1 3.49 17.66 11.77
N THR A 2 3.09 18.92 11.57
CA THR A 2 2.11 19.31 10.52
C THR A 2 2.46 18.79 9.12
N GLU A 3 3.71 18.96 8.68
CA GLU A 3 4.18 18.52 7.36
C GLU A 3 4.08 17.00 7.19
N ARG A 4 4.45 16.24 8.22
CA ARG A 4 4.35 14.77 8.22
C ARG A 4 2.91 14.31 8.07
N ARG A 5 1.96 14.98 8.74
CA ARG A 5 0.52 14.68 8.63
C ARG A 5 -0.02 14.99 7.25
N ALA A 6 0.38 16.13 6.67
CA ALA A 6 0.00 16.50 5.31
C ALA A 6 0.51 15.48 4.27
N ALA A 7 1.73 14.98 4.44
CA ALA A 7 2.32 13.99 3.55
C ALA A 7 1.81 12.55 3.77
N PHE A 8 1.21 12.26 4.94
CA PHE A 8 0.95 10.89 5.38
C PHE A 8 0.03 10.12 4.44
N THR A 9 -1.07 10.73 3.99
CA THR A 9 -2.06 10.07 3.13
C THR A 9 -1.44 9.64 1.79
N THR A 10 -0.74 10.54 1.12
CA THR A 10 -0.07 10.26 -0.16
C THR A 10 1.03 9.22 0.02
N TRP A 11 1.82 9.35 1.09
CA TRP A 11 2.87 8.38 1.40
C TRP A 11 2.31 6.98 1.63
N LEU A 12 1.21 6.86 2.39
CA LEU A 12 0.56 5.59 2.70
C LEU A 12 0.05 4.91 1.42
N HIS A 13 -0.57 5.66 0.52
CA HIS A 13 -1.05 5.12 -0.76
C HIS A 13 0.11 4.59 -1.62
N THR A 14 1.15 5.40 -1.80
CA THR A 14 2.33 5.00 -2.58
C THR A 14 3.03 3.78 -1.98
N TYR A 15 3.17 3.73 -0.66
CA TYR A 15 3.78 2.58 0.01
C TYR A 15 2.96 1.30 -0.20
N ASN A 16 1.65 1.36 0.03
CA ASN A 16 0.80 0.18 -0.01
C ASN A 16 0.53 -0.34 -1.44
N HIS A 17 0.47 0.54 -2.44
CA HIS A 17 -0.01 0.18 -3.78
C HIS A 17 1.05 0.22 -4.88
N HIS A 18 2.17 0.94 -4.68
CA HIS A 18 3.14 1.17 -5.76
C HIS A 18 4.55 0.72 -5.41
N ARG A 19 4.94 0.75 -4.13
CA ARG A 19 6.29 0.40 -3.72
C ARG A 19 6.49 -1.10 -3.65
N GLY A 20 7.27 -1.65 -4.58
CA GLY A 20 7.70 -3.04 -4.54
C GLY A 20 8.63 -3.36 -3.36
N HIS A 21 8.47 -4.55 -2.77
CA HIS A 21 9.33 -5.04 -1.69
C HIS A 21 9.99 -6.37 -2.08
N THR A 22 11.29 -6.51 -1.84
CA THR A 22 12.06 -7.73 -2.16
C THR A 22 11.50 -8.97 -1.47
N ALA A 23 11.07 -8.85 -0.21
CA ALA A 23 10.44 -9.94 0.52
C ALA A 23 9.11 -10.41 -0.11
N LEU A 24 8.53 -9.61 -1.01
CA LEU A 24 7.28 -9.88 -1.72
C LEU A 24 7.51 -10.18 -3.20
N GLY A 25 8.74 -10.52 -3.60
CA GLY A 25 9.08 -10.74 -5.01
C GLY A 25 8.98 -9.47 -5.86
N GLY A 26 9.11 -8.29 -5.26
CA GLY A 26 8.98 -7.01 -5.96
C GLY A 26 7.55 -6.46 -6.00
N HIS A 27 6.58 -7.16 -5.41
CA HIS A 27 5.20 -6.68 -5.33
C HIS A 27 4.99 -5.69 -4.17
N PRO A 28 3.99 -4.80 -4.28
CA PRO A 28 3.61 -3.91 -3.19
C PRO A 28 2.83 -4.65 -2.08
N PRO A 29 2.75 -4.08 -0.87
CA PRO A 29 2.07 -4.71 0.27
C PRO A 29 0.63 -5.14 -0.01
N ALA A 30 -0.13 -4.33 -0.77
CA ALA A 30 -1.52 -4.62 -1.11
C ALA A 30 -1.71 -5.91 -1.93
N SER A 31 -0.69 -6.37 -2.66
CA SER A 31 -0.76 -7.61 -3.46
C SER A 31 -0.91 -8.89 -2.60
N ARG A 32 -0.64 -8.80 -1.29
CA ARG A 32 -0.82 -9.93 -0.36
C ARG A 32 -2.22 -10.01 0.24
N VAL A 33 -3.06 -9.00 0.05
CA VAL A 33 -4.40 -8.99 0.61
C VAL A 33 -5.32 -9.60 -0.44
N PRO A 34 -5.83 -10.84 -0.24
CA PRO A 34 -6.62 -11.54 -1.24
C PRO A 34 -7.97 -10.87 -1.54
N ASN A 35 -8.40 -9.90 -0.72
CA ASN A 35 -9.71 -9.26 -0.80
C ASN A 35 -9.64 -7.77 -0.43
N LEU A 36 -8.90 -6.97 -1.20
CA LEU A 36 -8.88 -5.52 -0.99
C LEU A 36 -10.14 -4.82 -1.55
N SER A 37 -10.69 -5.33 -2.66
CA SER A 37 -12.06 -5.08 -3.09
C SER A 37 -12.87 -6.33 -2.77
N GLY A 38 -14.00 -6.18 -2.07
CA GLY A 38 -14.87 -7.30 -1.69
C GLY A 38 -15.39 -8.08 -2.89
N GLN A 39 -14.60 -9.03 -3.37
CA GLN A 39 -15.01 -10.08 -4.30
C GLN A 39 -15.47 -11.27 -3.45
N TYR A 40 -16.55 -11.08 -2.68
CA TYR A 40 -17.34 -12.21 -2.22
C TYR A 40 -18.37 -12.47 -3.33
N THR A 41 -18.26 -13.63 -3.99
CA THR A 41 -19.32 -14.13 -4.86
C THR A 41 -20.49 -14.63 -4.02
#